data_AF-A0A7W7H6U3-F1
#
_entry.id   AF-A0A7W7H6U3-F1
#
_cell.length_a   1.000
_cell.length_b   1.000
_cell.length_c   1.000
_cell.angle_alpha   90.00
_cell.angle_beta   90.00
_cell.angle_gamma   90.00
#
_symmetry.space_group_name_H-M   'P 1'
#
loop_
_entity.id
_entity.type
_entity.pdbx_description
1 polymer ?
#
loop_
_entity_poly.entity_id
_entity_poly.type
_entity_poly.pdbx_seq_one_letter_code
_entity_poly.pdbx_strand_id
1 'polypeptide(L)' 'MMAPAAAPVSAPAAVDPMEQLRRLGELREAGVVTDDEFAAKKSEILARL' A
#
# COMPACT_ATOMS: atom_id res chain seq x y z
N MET A 1 21.22 -4.68 -36.86
CA MET A 1 20.04 -4.15 -36.13
C MET A 1 20.04 -4.77 -34.74
N MET A 2 20.07 -3.97 -33.68
CA MET A 2 19.76 -4.43 -32.32
C MET A 2 18.97 -3.30 -31.64
N ALA A 3 17.67 -3.49 -31.48
CA ALA A 3 16.83 -2.59 -30.70
C ALA A 3 16.92 -3.02 -29.23
N PRO A 4 17.09 -2.09 -28.26
CA PRO A 4 16.96 -2.44 -26.86
C PRO A 4 15.49 -2.78 -26.57
N ALA A 5 15.25 -4.00 -26.10
CA ALA A 5 13.95 -4.43 -25.62
C ALA A 5 13.52 -3.53 -24.45
N ALA A 6 12.40 -2.84 -24.63
CA ALA A 6 11.78 -2.02 -23.61
C ALA A 6 11.51 -2.87 -22.35
N ALA A 7 12.08 -2.45 -21.22
CA ALA A 7 11.75 -3.02 -19.92
C ALA A 7 10.25 -2.82 -19.64
N PRO A 8 9.53 -3.83 -19.11
CA PRO A 8 8.14 -3.65 -18.75
C PRO A 8 8.07 -2.60 -17.66
N VAL A 9 7.44 -1.48 -17.99
CA VAL A 9 7.08 -0.44 -17.03
C VAL A 9 6.09 -1.08 -16.08
N SER A 10 6.49 -1.33 -14.84
CA SER A 10 5.59 -1.81 -13.79
C SER A 10 4.38 -0.90 -13.77
N ALA A 11 3.23 -1.41 -14.20
CA ALA A 11 1.96 -0.74 -14.02
C ALA A 11 1.86 -0.34 -12.54
N PRO A 12 1.32 0.85 -12.19
CA PRO A 12 1.05 1.15 -10.80
C PRO A 12 0.07 0.07 -10.32
N ALA A 13 0.58 -0.88 -9.54
CA ALA A 13 -0.24 -1.91 -8.92
C ALA A 13 -1.35 -1.15 -8.20
N ALA A 14 -2.60 -1.44 -8.57
CA ALA A 14 -3.75 -0.95 -7.82
C ALA A 14 -3.45 -1.25 -6.36
N VAL A 15 -3.24 -0.20 -5.55
CA VAL A 15 -2.59 -0.33 -4.25
C VAL A 15 -3.26 -1.46 -3.49
N ASP A 16 -2.56 -2.59 -3.37
CA ASP A 16 -3.16 -3.80 -2.85
C ASP A 16 -3.60 -3.50 -1.41
N PRO A 17 -4.75 -4.02 -0.96
CA PRO A 17 -5.17 -3.82 0.43
C PRO A 17 -4.08 -4.21 1.43
N MET A 18 -3.25 -5.20 1.09
CA MET A 18 -2.07 -5.60 1.85
C MET A 18 -0.97 -4.52 1.89
N GLU A 19 -0.76 -3.80 0.80
CA GLU A 19 0.18 -2.67 0.74
C GLU A 19 -0.37 -1.47 1.52
N GLN A 20 -1.69 -1.23 1.49
CA GLN A 20 -2.33 -0.20 2.31
C GLN A 20 -2.19 -0.49 3.81
N LEU A 21 -2.39 -1.74 4.23
CA LEU A 21 -2.17 -2.22 5.59
C LEU A 21 -0.72 -1.99 6.05
N ARG A 22 0.25 -2.26 5.17
CA ARG A 22 1.68 -2.03 5.45
C ARG A 22 1.97 -0.55 5.66
N ARG A 23 1.54 0.32 4.73
CA ARG A 23 1.73 1.78 4.85
C ARG A 23 1.05 2.33 6.11
N LEU A 24 -0.13 1.82 6.45
CA LEU A 24 -0.85 2.20 7.67
C LEU A 24 -0.05 1.82 8.94
N GLY A 25 0.64 0.68 8.93
CA GLY A 25 1.56 0.26 9.99
C GLY A 25 2.75 1.21 10.14
N GLU A 26 3.38 1.56 9.02
CA GLU A 26 4.51 2.50 8.98
C GLU A 26 4.10 3.90 9.51
N LEU A 27 2.90 4.36 9.18
CA LEU A 27 2.34 5.62 9.71
C LEU A 27 2.10 5.57 11.23
N ARG A 28 1.66 4.42 11.76
CA ARG A 28 1.48 4.22 13.22
C ARG A 28 2.82 4.25 13.93
N GLU A 29 3.82 3.53 13.39
CA GLU A 29 5.17 3.49 13.95
C GLU A 29 5.87 4.85 13.90
N ALA A 30 5.60 5.64 12.86
CA ALA A 30 6.05 7.03 12.75
C ALA A 30 5.29 8.01 13.66
N GLY A 31 4.25 7.56 14.38
CA GLY A 31 3.41 8.40 15.23
C GLY A 31 2.53 9.38 14.45
N VAL A 32 2.32 9.15 13.16
CA VAL A 32 1.50 10.00 12.26
C VAL A 32 0.01 9.69 12.44
N VAL A 33 -0.33 8.46 12.81
CA VAL A 33 -1.69 8.04 13.16
C VAL A 33 -1.71 7.42 14.54
N THR A 34 -2.80 7.63 15.26
CA THR A 34 -3.05 7.01 16.57
C THR A 34 -3.47 5.55 16.45
N ASP A 35 -3.38 4.78 17.54
CA ASP A 35 -3.84 3.38 17.56
C ASP A 35 -5.33 3.24 17.19
N ASP A 36 -6.16 4.21 17.57
CA ASP A 36 -7.59 4.26 17.26
C ASP A 36 -7.82 4.44 15.74
N GLU A 37 -7.13 5.41 15.13
CA GLU A 37 -7.17 5.64 13.68
C GLU A 37 -6.60 4.47 12.87
N PHE A 38 -5.53 3.84 13.37
CA PHE A 38 -4.97 2.63 12.78
C PHE A 38 -6.00 1.49 12.79
N ALA A 39 -6.67 1.25 13.92
CA ALA A 39 -7.67 0.20 14.05
C ALA A 39 -8.86 0.42 13.11
N ALA A 40 -9.38 1.65 13.05
CA ALA A 40 -10.48 2.02 12.16
C ALA A 40 -10.13 1.80 10.67
N LYS A 41 -8.99 2.33 10.23
CA LYS A 41 -8.53 2.19 8.83
C LYS A 41 -8.16 0.76 8.48
N LYS A 42 -7.55 0.01 9.39
CA LYS A 42 -7.26 -1.41 9.22
C LYS A 42 -8.54 -2.21 8.99
N SER A 43 -9.58 -1.95 9.78
CA SER A 43 -10.87 -2.62 9.66
C SER A 43 -11.56 -2.29 8.33
N GLU A 44 -11.53 -1.02 7.91
CA GLU A 44 -12.07 -0.57 6.62
C GLU A 44 -11.36 -1.26 5.43
N ILE A 45 -10.03 -1.34 5.47
CA ILE A 45 -9.24 -2.00 4.42
C ILE A 45 -9.57 -3.50 4.38
N LEU A 46 -9.67 -4.15 5.54
CA LEU A 46 -10.02 -5.57 5.63
C LEU A 46 -11.46 -5.86 5.17
N ALA A 47 -12.39 -4.93 5.40
CA ALA A 47 -13.78 -5.04 4.94
C ALA A 47 -13.93 -4.84 3.42
N ARG A 48 -12.88 -4.34 2.76
CA ARG A 48 -12.83 -4.10 1.31
C ARG A 48 -12.15 -5.24 0.52
N LEU A 49 -11.49 -6.19 1.18
CA LEU A 49 -11.09 -7.47 0.56
C LEU A 49 -12.33 -8.34 0.31
#